data_AF-R6ZXD7-F1
#
_entry.id   AF-R6ZXD7-F1
#
_cell.length_a   1.000
_cell.length_b   1.000
_cell.length_c   1.000
_cell.angle_alpha   90.00
_cell.angle_beta   90.00
_cell.angle_gamma   90.00
#
_symmetry.space_group_name_H-M   'P 1'
#
loop_
_entity.id
_entity.type
_entity.pdbx_description
1 polymer ?
#
loop_
_entity_poly.entity_id
_entity_poly.type
_entity_poly.pdbx_seq_one_letter_code
_entity_poly.pdbx_strand_id
1 'polypeptide(L)'
;MQTSGKAISLVAACYMIAKQVLNGLLGGFDVGMLVVTVAFAVCLLYGVRYMNYVTGVWLAAVAIYYLPGNLKGLSNGTLLYLLEGVVDLFFAFLLLWHRGVRQRFTMRH
;
A
#
# COMPACT_ATOMS: atom_id res chain seq x y z
N MET A 1 -19.02 2.14 -11.48
CA MET A 1 -18.48 1.32 -10.37
C MET A 1 -17.14 0.67 -10.70
N GLN A 2 -17.00 0.00 -11.86
CA GLN A 2 -15.73 -0.65 -12.26
C GLN A 2 -14.58 0.34 -12.53
N THR A 3 -14.89 1.51 -13.10
CA THR A 3 -13.95 2.63 -13.33
C THR A 3 -13.35 3.17 -12.03
N SER A 4 -14.18 3.36 -10.99
CA SER A 4 -13.73 3.80 -9.67
C SER A 4 -12.78 2.78 -9.02
N GLY A 5 -13.05 1.48 -9.17
CA GLY A 5 -12.17 0.42 -8.66
C GLY A 5 -10.78 0.43 -9.31
N LYS A 6 -10.73 0.55 -10.65
CA LYS A 6 -9.47 0.66 -11.40
C LYS A 6 -8.67 1.90 -10.98
N ALA A 7 -9.34 3.05 -10.83
CA ALA A 7 -8.69 4.29 -10.40
C ALA A 7 -8.07 4.16 -9.00
N ILE A 8 -8.81 3.61 -8.03
CA ILE A 8 -8.30 3.39 -6.67
C ILE A 8 -7.09 2.46 -6.67
N SER A 9 -7.13 1.36 -7.43
CA SER A 9 -6.00 0.42 -7.53
C SER A 9 -4.76 1.04 -8.17
N LEU A 10 -4.94 1.89 -9.18
CA LEU A 10 -3.86 2.65 -9.79
C LEU A 10 -3.23 3.63 -8.79
N VAL A 11 -4.06 4.40 -8.08
CA VAL A 11 -3.56 5.35 -7.07
C VAL A 11 -2.83 4.62 -5.95
N ALA A 12 -3.34 3.49 -5.46
CA ALA A 12 -2.66 2.66 -4.46
C ALA A 12 -1.31 2.15 -4.97
N ALA A 13 -1.25 1.66 -6.22
CA ALA A 13 0.00 1.21 -6.83
C ALA A 13 1.03 2.36 -6.95
N CYS A 14 0.62 3.54 -7.42
CA CYS A 14 1.49 4.71 -7.50
C CYS A 14 2.00 5.14 -6.13
N TYR A 15 1.11 5.19 -5.13
CA TYR A 15 1.47 5.49 -3.75
C TYR A 15 2.55 4.54 -3.22
N MET A 16 2.35 3.23 -3.40
CA MET A 16 3.27 2.19 -2.94
C MET A 16 4.69 2.38 -3.50
N ILE A 17 4.81 2.68 -4.80
CA ILE A 17 6.12 2.96 -5.41
C ILE A 17 6.71 4.26 -4.87
N ALA A 18 5.91 5.33 -4.81
CA ALA A 18 6.37 6.63 -4.35
C ALA A 18 6.89 6.59 -2.91
N LYS A 19 6.18 5.91 -1.99
CA LYS A 19 6.63 5.75 -0.61
C LYS A 19 7.93 4.97 -0.51
N GLN A 20 8.10 3.90 -1.29
CA GLN A 20 9.31 3.09 -1.22
C GLN A 20 10.54 3.86 -1.72
N VAL A 21 10.38 4.67 -2.77
CA VAL A 21 11.42 5.59 -3.25
C VAL A 21 11.74 6.63 -2.17
N LEU A 22 10.73 7.24 -1.55
CA LEU A 22 10.93 8.24 -0.50
C LEU A 22 11.68 7.64 0.71
N ASN A 23 11.26 6.47 1.18
CA ASN A 23 11.94 5.74 2.25
C ASN A 23 13.39 5.42 1.88
N GLY A 24 13.63 5.01 0.63
CA GLY A 24 14.96 4.78 0.09
C GLY A 24 15.88 6.01 0.16
N LEU A 25 15.35 7.19 -0.17
CA LEU A 25 16.09 8.46 -0.16
C LEU A 25 16.37 8.98 1.25
N LEU A 26 15.49 8.71 2.21
CA LEU A 26 15.59 9.26 3.57
C LEU A 26 16.28 8.32 4.58
N GLY A 27 16.12 7.01 4.42
CA GLY A 27 16.58 6.00 5.37
C GLY A 27 17.45 4.89 4.76
N GLY A 28 17.64 4.92 3.44
CA GLY A 28 18.38 3.90 2.69
C GLY A 28 17.47 2.93 1.93
N PHE A 29 17.94 2.49 0.76
CA PHE A 29 17.17 1.61 -0.12
C PHE A 29 17.16 0.16 0.35
N ASP A 30 15.97 -0.33 0.68
CA ASP A 30 15.70 -1.76 0.78
C ASP A 30 15.23 -2.30 -0.58
N VAL A 31 16.14 -2.94 -1.30
CA VAL A 31 15.89 -3.52 -2.62
C VAL A 31 14.87 -4.66 -2.56
N GLY A 32 14.87 -5.44 -1.47
CA GLY A 32 13.92 -6.54 -1.29
C GLY A 32 12.50 -6.02 -1.16
N MET A 33 12.30 -5.01 -0.32
CA MET A 33 11.00 -4.35 -0.16
C MET A 33 10.56 -3.65 -1.44
N LEU A 34 11.49 -3.05 -2.21
CA LEU A 34 11.17 -2.47 -3.51
C LEU A 34 10.64 -3.50 -4.50
N VAL A 35 11.28 -4.67 -4.61
CA VAL A 35 10.83 -5.74 -5.51
C VAL A 35 9.44 -6.24 -5.13
N VAL A 36 9.18 -6.48 -3.83
CA VAL A 36 7.85 -6.90 -3.34
C VAL A 36 6.79 -5.86 -3.67
N THR A 37 7.11 -4.58 -3.45
CA THR A 37 6.20 -3.46 -3.69
C THR A 37 5.87 -3.29 -5.17
N VAL A 38 6.87 -3.45 -6.05
CA VAL A 38 6.68 -3.45 -7.50
C VAL A 38 5.80 -4.62 -7.94
N ALA A 39 6.02 -5.83 -7.40
CA ALA A 39 5.20 -6.99 -7.73
C ALA A 39 3.72 -6.75 -7.36
N PHE A 40 3.45 -6.21 -6.17
CA PHE A 40 2.09 -5.83 -5.77
C PHE A 40 1.49 -4.74 -6.65
N ALA A 41 2.25 -3.71 -7.00
CA ALA A 41 1.80 -2.66 -7.90
C ALA A 41 1.39 -3.24 -9.27
N VAL A 42 2.22 -4.08 -9.87
CA VAL A 42 1.93 -4.78 -11.13
C VAL A 42 0.64 -5.60 -10.99
N CYS A 43 0.51 -6.40 -9.93
CA CYS A 43 -0.70 -7.18 -9.70
C CYS A 43 -1.97 -6.33 -9.59
N LEU A 44 -1.91 -5.17 -8.93
CA LEU A 44 -3.03 -4.23 -8.84
C LEU A 44 -3.38 -3.60 -10.20
N LEU A 45 -2.37 -3.24 -10.99
CA LEU A 45 -2.53 -2.66 -12.33
C LEU A 45 -3.19 -3.63 -13.31
N TYR A 46 -2.80 -4.90 -13.28
CA TYR A 46 -3.39 -5.93 -14.14
C TYR A 46 -4.68 -6.52 -13.60
N GLY A 47 -5.07 -6.22 -12.36
CA GLY A 47 -6.29 -6.77 -11.78
C GLY A 47 -6.17 -8.26 -11.43
N VAL A 48 -4.96 -8.72 -11.07
CA VAL A 48 -4.67 -10.13 -10.79
C VAL A 48 -5.55 -10.63 -9.64
N ARG A 49 -6.27 -11.74 -9.87
CA ARG A 49 -7.32 -12.23 -8.98
C ARG A 49 -6.87 -12.28 -7.51
N TYR A 50 -7.72 -11.75 -6.62
CA TYR A 50 -7.52 -11.65 -5.17
C TYR A 50 -6.33 -10.80 -4.69
N MET A 51 -5.53 -10.18 -5.57
CA MET A 51 -4.35 -9.42 -5.14
C MET A 51 -4.69 -8.14 -4.38
N ASN A 52 -5.91 -7.59 -4.50
CA ASN A 52 -6.36 -6.52 -3.61
C ASN A 52 -6.35 -6.94 -2.13
N TYR A 53 -6.69 -8.20 -1.83
CA TYR A 53 -6.69 -8.72 -0.47
C TYR A 53 -5.29 -8.91 0.05
N VAL A 54 -4.42 -9.55 -0.75
CA VAL A 54 -3.02 -9.78 -0.40
C VAL A 54 -2.30 -8.45 -0.14
N THR A 55 -2.40 -7.50 -1.07
CA THR A 55 -1.76 -6.19 -0.95
C THR A 55 -2.34 -5.38 0.21
N GLY A 56 -3.65 -5.43 0.43
CA GLY A 56 -4.30 -4.73 1.55
C GLY A 56 -3.85 -5.26 2.92
N VAL A 57 -3.79 -6.59 3.08
CA VAL A 57 -3.27 -7.21 4.32
C VAL A 57 -1.80 -6.87 4.52
N TRP A 58 -1.00 -6.89 3.46
CA TRP A 58 0.42 -6.53 3.53
C TRP A 58 0.63 -5.09 4.01
N LEU A 59 -0.07 -4.12 3.41
CA LEU A 59 0.02 -2.71 3.81
C LEU A 59 -0.35 -2.52 5.29
N ALA A 60 -1.43 -3.17 5.73
CA ALA A 60 -1.83 -3.12 7.13
C ALA A 60 -0.78 -3.74 8.06
N ALA A 61 -0.21 -4.90 7.67
CA ALA A 61 0.82 -5.58 8.46
C ALA A 61 2.09 -4.73 8.60
N VAL A 62 2.55 -4.11 7.51
CA VAL A 62 3.72 -3.21 7.52
C VAL A 62 3.46 -2.00 8.41
N ALA A 63 2.30 -1.35 8.27
CA ALA A 63 1.94 -0.20 9.10
C ALA A 63 1.93 -0.55 10.60
N ILE A 64 1.33 -1.69 10.96
CA ILE A 64 1.27 -2.17 12.35
C ILE A 64 2.66 -2.52 12.87
N TYR A 65 3.50 -3.17 12.06
CA TYR A 65 4.85 -3.56 12.44
C TYR A 65 5.72 -2.34 12.81
N TYR A 66 5.67 -1.27 12.02
CA TYR A 66 6.46 -0.06 12.25
C TYR A 66 5.82 0.93 13.24
N LEU A 67 4.52 0.78 13.55
CA LEU A 67 3.78 1.72 14.41
C LEU A 67 4.45 1.98 15.77
N PRO A 68 4.89 0.98 16.56
CA PRO A 68 5.51 1.25 17.87
C PRO A 68 6.80 2.07 17.76
N GLY A 69 7.60 1.82 16.72
CA GLY A 69 8.83 2.57 16.46
C GLY A 69 8.52 4.01 16.06
N ASN A 70 7.58 4.20 15.15
CA ASN A 70 7.18 5.51 14.66
C ASN A 70 6.54 6.38 15.76
N LEU A 71 5.81 5.78 16.70
CA LEU A 71 5.25 6.47 17.87
C LEU A 71 6.33 6.88 18.88
N LYS A 72 7.30 6.01 19.16
CA LYS A 72 8.43 6.34 20.07
C LYS A 72 9.34 7.42 19.49
N GLY A 73 9.49 7.47 18.16
CA GLY A 73 10.31 8.45 17.47
C GLY A 73 9.66 9.82 17.27
N LEU A 74 8.41 10.04 17.72
CA LEU A 74 7.68 11.28 17.42
C LEU A 74 8.40 12.53 17.95
N SER A 75 9.05 12.41 19.12
CA SER A 75 9.89 13.46 19.70
C SER A 75 11.17 13.75 18.90
N ASN A 76 11.56 12.80 18.04
CA ASN A 76 12.81 12.80 17.28
C ASN A 76 12.57 12.98 15.76
N GLY A 77 11.37 13.44 15.35
CA GLY A 77 11.08 13.81 13.97
C GLY A 77 10.55 12.70 13.05
N THR A 78 10.09 11.56 13.59
CA THR A 78 9.52 10.46 12.76
C THR A 78 8.07 10.67 12.32
N LEU A 79 7.56 11.92 12.37
CA LEU A 79 6.18 12.24 12.00
C LEU A 79 5.84 11.77 10.58
N LEU A 80 6.78 11.89 9.64
CA LEU A 80 6.60 11.45 8.25
C LEU A 80 6.31 9.94 8.17
N TYR A 81 7.06 9.11 8.90
CA TYR A 81 6.86 7.66 8.93
C TYR A 81 5.53 7.27 9.61
N LEU A 82 5.06 8.04 10.59
CA LEU A 82 3.74 7.83 11.17
C LEU A 82 2.63 8.16 10.18
N LEU A 83 2.72 9.31 9.49
CA LEU A 83 1.77 9.69 8.45
C LEU A 83 1.75 8.66 7.32
N GLU A 84 2.91 8.15 6.91
CA GLU A 84 2.98 7.06 5.96
C GLU A 84 2.19 5.83 6.42
N GLY A 85 2.37 5.40 7.67
CA GLY A 85 1.60 4.28 8.23
C GLY A 85 0.09 4.51 8.27
N VAL A 86 -0.36 5.76 8.48
CA VAL A 86 -1.79 6.12 8.38
C VAL A 86 -2.29 5.97 6.94
N VAL A 87 -1.51 6.42 5.96
CA VAL A 87 -1.87 6.30 4.54
C VAL A 87 -1.86 4.83 4.09
N ASP A 88 -0.95 4.01 4.60
CA ASP A 88 -0.95 2.55 4.38
C ASP A 88 -2.26 1.92 4.85
N LEU A 89 -2.71 2.24 6.07
CA LEU A 89 -3.97 1.74 6.62
C LEU A 89 -5.17 2.22 5.83
N PHE A 90 -5.15 3.46 5.34
CA PHE A 90 -6.20 4.00 4.47
C PHE A 90 -6.29 3.22 3.16
N PHE A 91 -5.17 2.97 2.47
CA PHE A 91 -5.18 2.17 1.25
C PHE A 91 -5.51 0.70 1.52
N ALA A 92 -5.04 0.12 2.62
CA ALA A 92 -5.43 -1.21 3.06
C ALA A 92 -6.96 -1.30 3.20
N PHE A 93 -7.58 -0.32 3.87
CA PHE A 93 -9.03 -0.25 4.01
C PHE A 93 -9.74 -0.19 2.64
N LEU A 94 -9.28 0.68 1.74
CA LEU A 94 -9.86 0.78 0.40
C LEU A 94 -9.72 -0.52 -0.40
N LEU A 95 -8.55 -1.16 -0.37
CA LEU A 95 -8.29 -2.38 -1.12
C LEU A 95 -9.12 -3.57 -0.60
N LEU A 96 -9.36 -3.63 0.70
CA LEU A 96 -10.08 -4.72 1.36
C LEU A 96 -11.61 -4.55 1.31
N TRP A 97 -12.13 -3.33 1.48
CA TRP A 97 -13.57 -3.10 1.66
C TRP A 97 -14.26 -2.32 0.53
N HIS A 98 -13.55 -1.53 -0.29
CA HIS A 98 -14.21 -0.74 -1.33
C HIS A 98 -14.87 -1.65 -2.38
N ARG A 99 -16.19 -1.53 -2.54
CA ARG A 99 -16.98 -2.41 -3.44
C ARG A 99 -16.42 -2.43 -4.87
N GLY A 100 -16.13 -1.27 -5.45
CA GLY A 100 -15.60 -1.18 -6.81
C GLY A 100 -14.23 -1.85 -6.97
N VAL A 101 -13.39 -1.85 -5.93
CA VAL A 101 -12.11 -2.56 -5.95
C VAL A 101 -12.39 -4.05 -5.90
N ARG A 102 -13.14 -4.53 -4.91
CA ARG A 102 -13.44 -5.97 -4.79
C ARG A 102 -14.04 -6.58 -6.06
N GLN A 103 -14.94 -5.87 -6.74
CA GLN A 103 -15.54 -6.32 -7.99
C GLN A 103 -14.47 -6.55 -9.08
N ARG A 104 -13.49 -5.65 -9.21
CA ARG A 104 -12.39 -5.76 -10.19
C ARG A 104 -11.53 -7.01 -10.01
N PHE A 105 -11.33 -7.46 -8.77
CA PHE A 105 -10.39 -8.55 -8.45
C PHE A 105 -11.07 -9.90 -8.16
N THR A 106 -12.40 -9.93 -8.09
CA THR A 106 -13.17 -11.14 -7.71
C THR A 106 -14.07 -11.64 -8.84
N MET A 107 -14.56 -10.77 -9.73
CA MET A 107 -15.38 -11.22 -10.87
C MET A 107 -14.47 -11.65 -12.01
N ARG A 108 -14.79 -12.80 -12.65
CA ARG A 108 -14.20 -13.16 -13.95
C ARG A 108 -14.76 -12.20 -14.98
N HIS A 109 -13.87 -11.53 -15.74
CA HIS A 109 -14.24 -10.91 -17.01
C HIS A 109 -14.64 -11.99 -18.01
#